data_AF-A0A0G4MDT6-F1
#
_entry.id   AF-A0A0G4MDT6-F1
#
_cell.length_a   1.000
_cell.length_b   1.000
_cell.length_c   1.000
_cell.angle_alpha   90.00
_cell.angle_beta   90.00
_cell.angle_gamma   90.00
#
_symmetry.space_group_name_H-M   'P 1'
#
loop_
_entity.id
_entity.type
_entity.pdbx_description
1 polymer ?
#
loop_
_entity_poly.entity_id
_entity_poly.type
_entity_poly.pdbx_seq_one_letter_code
_entity_poly.pdbx_strand_id
1 'polypeptide(L)'
;MQERIKLLRAARLLKETTIAYKAVMFDCDLTRVTKPVFRTRFKNDEMNPYSGKSVHVVLRLGAKASGEMWVIDTTGAQYGFSDVLVPVMRYIDQRGNEPVKWPEPYTKTETSDLDAAMAQGVVTNPTQEKFIKLEIRARKHFAQYVEGFGQKLLQGSEAEFEEKLQRFLGGVREHMMGLGEDAGNGRK
;
A
#
# COMPACT_ATOMS: atom_id res chain seq x y z
N MET A 1 -5.11 -14.43 -20.29
CA MET A 1 -6.10 -14.65 -19.20
C MET A 1 -5.44 -14.93 -17.85
N GLN A 2 -4.53 -15.92 -17.74
CA GLN A 2 -3.84 -16.28 -16.49
C GLN A 2 -3.02 -15.13 -15.85
N GLU A 3 -2.34 -14.30 -16.64
CA GLU A 3 -1.55 -13.18 -16.14
C GLU A 3 -2.43 -12.10 -15.48
N ARG A 4 -3.56 -11.75 -16.12
CA ARG A 4 -4.54 -10.81 -15.56
C ARG A 4 -5.14 -11.31 -14.24
N ILE A 5 -5.41 -12.62 -14.13
CA ILE A 5 -5.88 -13.24 -12.87
C ILE A 5 -4.82 -13.07 -11.77
N LYS A 6 -3.55 -13.35 -12.06
CA LYS A 6 -2.46 -13.16 -11.10
C LYS A 6 -2.31 -11.70 -10.66
N LEU A 7 -2.40 -10.75 -11.60
CA LEU A 7 -2.35 -9.32 -11.31
C LEU A 7 -3.52 -8.89 -10.41
N LEU A 8 -4.73 -9.36 -10.70
CA LEU A 8 -5.91 -9.06 -9.89
C LEU A 8 -5.77 -9.63 -8.47
N ARG A 9 -5.28 -10.87 -8.35
CA ARG A 9 -4.99 -11.50 -7.05
C ARG A 9 -3.93 -10.73 -6.27
N ALA A 10 -2.85 -10.30 -6.92
CA ALA A 10 -1.82 -9.48 -6.29
C ALA A 10 -2.35 -8.13 -5.81
N ALA A 11 -3.18 -7.46 -6.62
CA ALA A 11 -3.82 -6.20 -6.27
C ALA A 11 -4.78 -6.36 -5.08
N ARG A 12 -5.59 -7.42 -5.06
CA ARG A 12 -6.46 -7.77 -3.93
C ARG A 12 -5.64 -8.05 -2.66
N LEU A 13 -4.62 -8.91 -2.75
CA LEU A 13 -3.72 -9.21 -1.64
C LEU A 13 -3.12 -7.94 -1.06
N LEU A 14 -2.54 -7.06 -1.89
CA LEU A 14 -1.94 -5.81 -1.43
C LEU A 14 -2.94 -4.92 -0.68
N LYS A 15 -4.17 -4.78 -1.22
CA LYS A 15 -5.23 -3.97 -0.60
C LYS A 15 -5.64 -4.52 0.76
N GLU A 16 -6.04 -5.80 0.83
CA GLU A 16 -6.52 -6.42 2.07
C GLU A 16 -5.42 -6.45 3.14
N THR A 17 -4.18 -6.70 2.74
CA THR A 17 -3.03 -6.69 3.66
C THR A 17 -2.76 -5.30 4.21
N THR A 18 -2.83 -4.27 3.37
CA THR A 18 -2.69 -2.86 3.82
C THR A 18 -3.76 -2.50 4.84
N ILE A 19 -5.00 -2.97 4.61
CA ILE A 19 -6.12 -2.77 5.54
C ILE A 19 -5.84 -3.49 6.86
N ALA A 20 -5.49 -4.77 6.83
CA ALA A 20 -5.19 -5.56 8.03
C ALA A 20 -4.03 -4.98 8.86
N TYR A 21 -2.94 -4.58 8.21
CA TYR A 21 -1.81 -3.90 8.85
C TYR A 21 -2.26 -2.63 9.57
N LYS A 22 -3.00 -1.74 8.86
CA LYS A 22 -3.47 -0.48 9.43
C LYS A 22 -4.47 -0.68 10.58
N ALA A 23 -5.34 -1.67 10.46
CA ALA A 23 -6.32 -1.97 11.49
C ALA A 23 -5.64 -2.30 12.83
N VAL A 24 -4.59 -3.13 12.81
CA VAL A 24 -3.81 -3.46 14.01
C VAL A 24 -2.99 -2.27 14.48
N MET A 25 -2.28 -1.59 13.57
CA MET A 25 -1.37 -0.49 13.94
C MET A 25 -2.06 0.72 14.57
N PHE A 26 -3.29 1.01 14.14
CA PHE A 26 -4.05 2.16 14.60
C PHE A 26 -5.20 1.78 15.54
N ASP A 27 -5.29 0.50 15.93
CA ASP A 27 -6.39 -0.05 16.72
C ASP A 27 -7.77 0.41 16.21
N CYS A 28 -7.98 0.30 14.91
CA CYS A 28 -9.21 0.74 14.26
C CYS A 28 -9.77 -0.34 13.34
N ASP A 29 -11.08 -0.54 13.40
CA ASP A 29 -11.75 -1.52 12.56
C ASP A 29 -11.90 -1.00 11.13
N LEU A 30 -10.84 -1.16 10.35
CA LEU A 30 -10.83 -0.89 8.92
C LEU A 30 -11.35 -2.14 8.21
N THR A 31 -12.64 -2.13 7.88
CA THR A 31 -13.27 -3.24 7.13
C THR A 31 -13.18 -3.04 5.62
N ARG A 32 -13.10 -1.78 5.16
CA ARG A 32 -13.04 -1.44 3.73
C ARG A 32 -12.60 0.01 3.49
N VAL A 33 -11.81 0.24 2.44
CA VAL A 33 -11.63 1.59 1.88
C VAL A 33 -12.80 1.87 0.93
N THR A 34 -13.67 2.80 1.31
CA THR A 34 -14.85 3.20 0.53
C THR A 34 -14.61 4.50 -0.23
N LYS A 35 -15.48 4.78 -1.21
CA LYS A 35 -15.47 6.07 -1.91
C LYS A 35 -15.78 7.18 -0.90
N PRO A 36 -14.94 8.21 -0.78
CA PRO A 36 -15.21 9.30 0.14
C PRO A 36 -16.43 10.05 -0.35
N VAL A 37 -17.15 10.60 0.62
CA VAL A 37 -18.38 11.36 0.38
C VAL A 37 -18.08 12.75 -0.23
N PHE A 38 -16.82 13.11 -0.42
CA PHE A 38 -16.39 14.38 -1.03
C PHE A 38 -15.89 14.20 -2.48
N ARG A 39 -16.21 15.17 -3.34
CA ARG A 39 -15.67 15.27 -4.70
C ARG A 39 -14.20 15.73 -4.64
N THR A 40 -13.28 14.84 -5.00
CA THR A 40 -11.87 15.21 -5.24
C THR A 40 -11.73 15.93 -6.59
N ARG A 41 -11.14 17.13 -6.61
CA ARG A 41 -10.72 17.82 -7.85
C ARG A 41 -9.19 17.86 -7.89
N PHE A 42 -8.60 17.49 -9.02
CA PHE A 42 -7.17 17.72 -9.28
C PHE A 42 -7.03 19.06 -10.00
N LYS A 43 -6.17 19.94 -9.48
CA LYS A 43 -5.77 21.17 -10.17
C LYS A 43 -4.49 20.90 -10.95
N ASN A 44 -4.43 21.34 -12.20
CA ASN A 44 -3.17 21.49 -12.90
C ASN A 44 -2.45 22.76 -12.43
N ASP A 45 -1.13 22.65 -12.56
CA ASP A 45 -0.09 23.66 -12.51
C ASP A 45 0.49 24.18 -11.18
N GLU A 46 1.82 24.09 -11.25
CA GLU A 46 2.91 24.86 -10.68
C GLU A 46 3.04 24.99 -9.15
N MET A 47 4.26 24.62 -8.72
CA MET A 47 4.95 24.89 -7.46
C MET A 47 4.57 24.17 -6.16
N ASN A 48 5.68 23.75 -5.52
CA ASN A 48 5.90 23.42 -4.11
C ASN A 48 5.24 22.12 -3.59
N PRO A 49 6.02 21.04 -3.34
CA PRO A 49 5.54 19.81 -2.71
C PRO A 49 5.06 20.01 -1.26
N TYR A 50 5.28 21.19 -0.67
CA TYR A 50 4.78 21.60 0.65
C TYR A 50 3.58 22.56 0.58
N SER A 51 3.00 22.81 -0.60
CA SER A 51 1.87 23.76 -0.78
C SER A 51 0.49 23.24 -0.34
N GLY A 52 0.39 22.05 0.25
CA GLY A 52 -0.90 21.47 0.64
C GLY A 52 -1.75 20.94 -0.52
N LYS A 53 -1.18 20.76 -1.73
CA LYS A 53 -1.83 20.01 -2.83
C LYS A 53 -1.45 18.52 -2.74
N SER A 54 -2.44 17.64 -2.52
CA SER A 54 -2.24 16.20 -2.36
C SER A 54 -1.91 15.52 -3.71
N VAL A 55 -0.67 15.04 -3.87
CA VAL A 55 -0.30 14.15 -4.98
C VAL A 55 -0.77 12.74 -4.62
N HIS A 56 -1.51 12.10 -5.52
CA HIS A 56 -1.91 10.71 -5.37
C HIS A 56 -0.89 9.80 -6.09
N VAL A 57 -0.32 8.85 -5.35
CA VAL A 57 0.70 7.94 -5.87
C VAL A 57 0.07 6.57 -6.08
N VAL A 58 0.26 6.03 -7.28
CA VAL A 58 -0.22 4.69 -7.66
C VAL A 58 0.94 3.84 -8.16
N LEU A 59 0.76 2.51 -8.14
CA LEU A 59 1.73 1.58 -8.70
C LEU A 59 1.36 1.26 -10.15
N ARG A 60 2.32 1.36 -11.07
CA ARG A 60 2.17 0.86 -12.44
C ARG A 60 2.85 -0.50 -12.57
N LEU A 61 2.15 -1.45 -13.16
CA LEU A 61 2.66 -2.78 -13.47
C LEU A 61 2.61 -3.05 -14.97
N GLY A 62 3.70 -3.59 -15.50
CA GLY A 62 3.77 -4.14 -16.85
C GLY A 62 3.60 -5.66 -16.82
N ALA A 63 2.62 -6.16 -17.56
CA ALA A 63 2.45 -7.58 -17.83
C ALA A 63 3.51 -8.02 -18.84
N LYS A 64 4.53 -8.76 -18.39
CA LYS A 64 5.73 -9.05 -19.19
C LYS A 64 5.42 -9.79 -20.49
N ALA A 65 4.43 -10.69 -20.48
CA ALA A 65 4.14 -11.53 -21.65
C ALA A 65 3.23 -10.82 -22.67
N SER A 66 2.35 -9.94 -22.21
CA SER A 66 1.33 -9.29 -23.05
C SER A 66 1.65 -7.83 -23.39
N GLY A 67 2.62 -7.22 -22.70
CA GLY A 67 2.90 -5.78 -22.80
C GLY A 67 1.81 -4.90 -22.18
N GLU A 68 0.75 -5.49 -21.61
CA GLU A 68 -0.34 -4.76 -20.99
C GLU A 68 0.15 -3.98 -19.79
N MET A 69 -0.44 -2.80 -19.57
CA MET A 69 -0.08 -1.94 -18.47
C MET A 69 -1.28 -1.66 -17.58
N TRP A 70 -1.06 -1.84 -16.29
CA TRP A 70 -2.09 -1.76 -15.27
C TRP A 70 -1.66 -0.83 -14.15
N VAL A 71 -2.64 -0.18 -13.53
CA VAL A 71 -2.50 0.62 -12.32
C VAL A 71 -3.06 -0.20 -11.16
N ILE A 72 -2.27 -0.36 -10.11
CA ILE A 72 -2.78 -0.76 -8.79
C ILE A 72 -2.94 0.49 -7.94
N ASP A 73 -4.17 0.71 -7.50
CA ASP A 73 -4.55 1.84 -6.66
C ASP A 73 -5.25 1.33 -5.39
N THR A 74 -4.47 1.07 -4.35
CA THR A 74 -4.99 0.55 -3.07
C THR A 74 -5.83 1.57 -2.32
N THR A 75 -5.65 2.86 -2.62
CA THR A 75 -6.44 3.96 -2.08
C THR A 75 -7.40 4.54 -3.12
N GLY A 76 -7.59 3.89 -4.27
CA GLY A 76 -8.36 4.44 -5.40
C GLY A 76 -9.80 4.77 -5.04
N ALA A 77 -10.35 4.06 -4.06
CA ALA A 77 -11.65 4.38 -3.49
C ALA A 77 -11.66 5.81 -2.94
N GLN A 78 -10.62 6.27 -2.24
CA GLN A 78 -10.41 7.65 -1.76
C GLN A 78 -10.48 8.71 -2.88
N TYR A 79 -10.39 8.30 -4.14
CA TYR A 79 -10.42 9.19 -5.29
C TYR A 79 -11.46 8.76 -6.33
N GLY A 80 -12.44 7.91 -5.97
CA GLY A 80 -13.57 7.57 -6.83
C GLY A 80 -13.41 6.34 -7.74
N PHE A 81 -12.36 5.54 -7.58
CA PHE A 81 -12.20 4.24 -8.24
C PHE A 81 -12.57 3.10 -7.29
N SER A 82 -13.55 2.27 -7.66
CA SER A 82 -13.86 1.03 -6.93
C SER A 82 -12.81 -0.05 -7.16
N ASP A 83 -12.23 -0.06 -8.36
CA ASP A 83 -11.41 -1.14 -8.88
C ASP A 83 -9.96 -0.95 -8.41
N VAL A 84 -9.42 -1.96 -7.73
CA VAL A 84 -8.04 -1.96 -7.25
C VAL A 84 -7.02 -2.11 -8.38
N LEU A 85 -7.46 -2.63 -9.53
CA LEU A 85 -6.64 -2.88 -10.72
C LEU A 85 -7.34 -2.32 -11.97
N VAL A 86 -6.71 -1.37 -12.66
CA VAL A 86 -7.30 -0.65 -13.81
C VAL A 86 -6.30 -0.56 -14.96
N PRO A 87 -6.68 -0.72 -16.23
CA PRO A 87 -5.78 -0.48 -17.36
C PRO A 87 -5.23 0.96 -17.33
N VAL A 88 -3.94 1.17 -17.63
CA VAL A 88 -3.29 2.49 -17.54
C VAL A 88 -4.01 3.56 -18.36
N MET A 89 -4.38 3.27 -19.60
CA MET A 89 -5.06 4.24 -20.46
C MET A 89 -6.43 4.64 -19.88
N ARG A 90 -7.22 3.65 -19.44
CA ARG A 90 -8.51 3.92 -18.77
C ARG A 90 -8.33 4.75 -17.49
N TYR A 91 -7.27 4.49 -16.73
CA TYR A 91 -6.97 5.25 -15.52
C TYR A 91 -6.65 6.71 -15.84
N ILE A 92 -5.88 6.98 -16.91
CA ILE A 92 -5.55 8.33 -17.37
C ILE A 92 -6.79 9.05 -17.93
N ASP A 93 -7.52 8.40 -18.85
CA ASP A 93 -8.68 8.97 -19.53
C ASP A 93 -9.77 9.43 -18.54
N GLN A 94 -10.03 8.62 -17.52
CA GLN A 94 -11.03 8.93 -16.50
C GLN A 94 -10.59 10.04 -15.52
N ARG A 95 -9.29 10.35 -15.45
CA ARG A 95 -8.73 11.41 -14.60
C ARG A 95 -8.62 12.75 -15.32
N GLY A 96 -8.62 12.75 -16.65
CA GLY A 96 -8.61 13.96 -17.47
C GLY A 96 -7.34 14.81 -17.37
N ASN A 97 -6.26 14.26 -16.82
CA ASN A 97 -4.97 14.93 -16.67
C ASN A 97 -3.83 13.97 -17.04
N GLU A 98 -2.77 14.51 -17.64
CA GLU A 98 -1.53 13.77 -17.84
C GLU A 98 -0.82 13.51 -16.49
N PRO A 99 -0.05 12.42 -16.38
CA PRO A 99 0.76 12.17 -15.19
C PRO A 99 1.74 13.34 -14.96
N VAL A 100 1.74 13.91 -13.75
CA VAL A 100 2.75 14.92 -13.33
C VAL A 100 4.18 14.38 -13.51
N LYS A 101 4.34 13.06 -13.33
CA LYS A 101 5.56 12.33 -13.61
C LYS A 101 5.21 10.94 -14.12
N TRP A 102 5.93 10.49 -15.15
CA TRP A 102 5.83 9.11 -15.59
C TRP A 102 6.39 8.15 -14.52
N PRO A 103 5.80 6.95 -14.34
CA PRO A 103 6.25 6.02 -13.32
C PRO A 103 7.70 5.59 -13.53
N GLU A 104 8.49 5.69 -12.47
CA GLU A 104 9.88 5.22 -12.41
C GLU A 104 9.93 3.86 -11.70
N PRO A 105 11.01 3.08 -11.91
CA PRO A 105 11.27 1.89 -11.10
C PRO A 105 11.18 2.21 -9.60
N TYR A 106 10.37 1.44 -8.87
CA TYR A 106 10.21 1.61 -7.43
C TYR A 106 11.41 0.97 -6.71
N THR A 107 12.36 1.80 -6.30
CA THR A 107 13.60 1.39 -5.60
C THR A 107 13.55 1.64 -4.09
N LYS A 108 12.39 2.02 -3.57
CA LYS A 108 12.22 2.35 -2.16
C LYS A 108 12.03 1.08 -1.34
N THR A 109 12.61 1.10 -0.14
CA THR A 109 12.40 0.13 0.92
C THR A 109 11.14 0.47 1.71
N GLU A 110 10.74 -0.43 2.60
CA GLU A 110 9.61 -0.29 3.52
C GLU A 110 9.70 0.94 4.43
N THR A 111 10.90 1.51 4.65
CA THR A 111 11.12 2.69 5.51
C THR A 111 11.67 3.93 4.81
N SER A 112 11.92 3.89 3.50
CA SER A 112 12.65 4.95 2.79
C SER A 112 12.03 6.36 2.92
N ASP A 113 10.71 6.47 3.02
CA ASP A 113 9.98 7.73 3.24
C ASP A 113 10.20 8.29 4.65
N LEU A 114 10.16 7.40 5.66
CA LEU A 114 10.38 7.76 7.07
C LEU A 114 11.85 8.13 7.32
N ASP A 115 12.77 7.40 6.70
CA ASP A 115 14.21 7.69 6.76
C ASP A 115 14.52 9.06 6.13
N ALA A 116 13.88 9.37 5.00
CA ALA A 116 14.00 10.68 4.36
C ALA A 116 13.40 11.81 5.21
N ALA A 117 12.22 11.60 5.82
CA ALA A 117 11.58 12.59 6.68
C ALA A 117 12.45 12.95 7.90
N MET A 118 13.08 11.94 8.51
CA MET A 118 14.03 12.11 9.61
C MET A 118 15.27 12.89 9.15
N ALA A 119 15.87 12.50 8.02
CA ALA A 119 17.09 13.13 7.50
C ALA A 119 16.88 14.59 7.05
N GLN A 120 15.69 14.93 6.56
CA GLN A 120 15.33 16.27 6.09
C GLN A 120 14.86 17.22 7.20
N GLY A 121 14.82 16.77 8.46
CA GLY A 121 14.40 17.61 9.59
C GLY A 121 12.90 17.96 9.58
N VAL A 122 12.08 17.20 8.85
CA VAL A 122 10.60 17.34 8.86
C VAL A 122 10.05 16.97 10.25
N VAL A 123 10.77 16.10 10.95
CA VAL A 123 10.50 15.67 12.32
C VAL A 123 11.09 16.70 13.27
N THR A 124 10.24 17.53 13.87
CA THR A 124 10.69 18.70 14.62
C THR A 124 10.56 18.53 16.14
N ASN A 125 9.90 17.47 16.61
CA ASN A 125 9.71 17.24 18.04
C ASN A 125 9.85 15.77 18.46
N PRO A 126 10.16 15.51 19.75
CA PRO A 126 10.39 14.15 20.26
C PRO A 126 9.18 13.22 20.15
N THR A 127 7.96 13.76 20.11
CA THR A 127 6.74 12.95 19.97
C THR A 127 6.61 12.42 18.55
N GLN A 128 6.82 13.26 17.53
CA GLN A 128 6.86 12.84 16.12
C GLN A 128 7.95 11.80 15.90
N GLU A 129 9.13 12.01 16.49
CA GLU A 129 10.24 11.07 16.39
C GLU A 129 9.90 9.69 16.96
N LYS A 130 9.22 9.65 18.12
CA LYS A 130 8.75 8.39 18.73
C LYS A 130 7.76 7.66 17.82
N PHE A 131 6.81 8.37 17.23
CA PHE A 131 5.84 7.77 16.31
C PHE A 131 6.52 7.21 15.06
N ILE A 132 7.45 7.96 14.46
CA ILE A 132 8.19 7.50 13.29
C ILE A 132 9.05 6.28 13.62
N LYS A 133 9.74 6.26 14.76
CA LYS A 133 10.52 5.10 15.20
C LYS A 133 9.63 3.86 15.43
N LEU A 134 8.43 4.04 15.97
CA LEU A 134 7.45 2.95 16.11
C LEU A 134 7.00 2.45 14.74
N GLU A 135 6.67 3.35 13.82
CA GLU A 135 6.23 3.01 12.47
C GLU A 135 7.34 2.29 11.67
N ILE A 136 8.59 2.75 11.75
CA ILE A 136 9.76 2.07 11.18
C ILE A 136 9.84 0.62 11.67
N ARG A 137 9.71 0.41 12.99
CA ARG A 137 9.75 -0.94 13.57
C ARG A 137 8.60 -1.81 13.07
N ALA A 138 7.39 -1.27 13.06
CA ALA A 138 6.20 -1.96 12.57
C ALA A 138 6.33 -2.37 11.10
N ARG A 139 6.80 -1.48 10.23
CA ARG A 139 6.97 -1.77 8.79
C ARG A 139 8.02 -2.85 8.54
N LYS A 140 9.12 -2.84 9.30
CA LYS A 140 10.14 -3.90 9.23
C LYS A 140 9.61 -5.24 9.73
N HIS A 141 8.91 -5.23 10.86
CA HIS A 141 8.27 -6.44 11.42
C HIS A 141 7.28 -7.04 10.43
N PHE A 142 6.45 -6.19 9.81
CA PHE A 142 5.54 -6.59 8.74
C PHE A 142 6.27 -7.15 7.52
N ALA A 143 7.35 -6.49 7.06
CA ALA A 143 8.13 -6.93 5.90
C ALA A 143 8.71 -8.35 6.10
N GLN A 144 9.21 -8.66 7.30
CA GLN A 144 9.71 -9.99 7.66
C GLN A 144 8.64 -11.08 7.51
N TYR A 145 7.40 -10.78 7.92
CA TYR A 145 6.29 -11.70 7.72
C TYR A 145 6.03 -11.95 6.25
N VAL A 146 5.93 -10.88 5.45
CA VAL A 146 5.60 -10.95 4.02
C VAL A 146 6.69 -11.65 3.21
N GLU A 147 7.98 -11.49 3.55
CA GLU A 147 9.10 -12.11 2.85
C GLU A 147 9.00 -13.64 2.82
N GLY A 148 8.39 -14.25 3.84
CA GLY A 148 8.11 -15.69 3.91
C GLY A 148 7.05 -16.19 2.93
N PHE A 149 6.29 -15.29 2.30
CA PHE A 149 5.19 -15.64 1.41
C PHE A 149 5.54 -15.43 -0.06
N GLY A 150 5.76 -16.54 -0.77
CA GLY A 150 6.09 -16.55 -2.20
C GLY A 150 4.88 -16.49 -3.14
N GLN A 151 5.15 -16.64 -4.45
CA GLN A 151 4.15 -16.66 -5.53
C GLN A 151 3.04 -17.72 -5.36
N LYS A 152 3.21 -18.69 -4.45
CA LYS A 152 2.24 -19.76 -4.16
C LYS A 152 0.89 -19.24 -3.66
N LEU A 153 0.87 -18.05 -3.03
CA LEU A 153 -0.37 -17.38 -2.62
C LEU A 153 -1.27 -17.06 -3.82
N LEU A 154 -0.71 -16.79 -4.99
CA LEU A 154 -1.46 -16.35 -6.17
C LEU A 154 -1.97 -17.51 -7.05
N GLN A 155 -1.64 -18.75 -6.69
CA GLN A 155 -1.92 -19.96 -7.49
C GLN A 155 -3.14 -20.71 -6.97
N GLY A 156 -3.76 -21.50 -7.86
CA GLY A 156 -4.96 -22.31 -7.57
C GLY A 156 -6.24 -21.70 -8.13
N SER A 157 -7.36 -22.35 -7.83
CA SER A 157 -8.73 -21.90 -8.07
C SER A 157 -9.04 -20.62 -7.29
N GLU A 158 -10.20 -20.02 -7.56
CA GLU A 158 -10.65 -18.84 -6.83
C GLU A 158 -10.94 -19.15 -5.35
N ALA A 159 -11.56 -20.29 -5.06
CA ALA A 159 -11.82 -20.73 -3.69
C ALA A 159 -10.51 -20.95 -2.91
N GLU A 160 -9.52 -21.63 -3.51
CA GLU A 160 -8.21 -21.83 -2.89
C GLU A 160 -7.46 -20.52 -2.67
N PHE A 161 -7.60 -19.56 -3.58
CA PHE A 161 -7.02 -18.23 -3.39
C PHE A 161 -7.67 -17.51 -2.20
N GLU A 162 -9.00 -17.55 -2.08
CA GLU A 162 -9.71 -16.90 -0.99
C GLU A 162 -9.34 -17.50 0.36
N GLU A 163 -9.28 -18.83 0.47
CA GLU A 163 -8.84 -19.51 1.70
C GLU A 163 -7.41 -19.12 2.10
N LYS A 164 -6.48 -19.14 1.14
CA LYS A 164 -5.09 -18.70 1.37
C LYS A 164 -5.01 -17.24 1.79
N LEU A 165 -5.81 -16.38 1.18
CA LEU A 165 -5.89 -14.96 1.52
C LEU A 165 -6.37 -14.79 2.95
N GLN A 166 -7.47 -15.43 3.36
CA GLN A 166 -7.98 -15.32 4.73
C GLN A 166 -6.98 -15.83 5.77
N ARG A 167 -6.33 -16.97 5.51
CA ARG A 167 -5.28 -17.51 6.38
C ARG A 167 -4.09 -16.57 6.49
N PHE A 168 -3.65 -16.01 5.37
CA PHE A 168 -2.58 -15.02 5.33
C PHE A 168 -2.94 -13.77 6.14
N LEU A 169 -4.15 -13.22 5.97
CA LEU A 169 -4.61 -12.04 6.70
C LEU A 169 -4.73 -12.30 8.21
N GLY A 170 -5.19 -13.50 8.61
CA GLY A 170 -5.18 -13.93 10.01
C GLY A 170 -3.78 -13.89 10.60
N GLY A 171 -2.82 -14.50 9.92
CA GLY A 171 -1.42 -14.49 10.38
C GLY A 171 -0.75 -13.12 10.34
N VAL A 172 -1.12 -12.22 9.41
CA VAL A 172 -0.68 -10.81 9.47
C VAL A 172 -1.14 -10.15 10.76
N ARG A 173 -2.41 -10.33 11.15
CA ARG A 173 -2.93 -9.74 12.38
C ARG A 173 -2.21 -10.28 13.61
N GLU A 174 -2.06 -11.60 13.70
CA GLU A 174 -1.33 -12.27 14.78
C GLU A 174 0.11 -11.78 14.88
N HIS A 175 0.84 -11.77 13.75
CA HIS A 175 2.22 -11.31 13.69
C HIS A 175 2.36 -9.86 14.13
N MET A 176 1.47 -8.98 13.65
CA MET A 176 1.49 -7.56 14.01
C MET A 176 1.15 -7.31 15.49
N MET A 177 0.27 -8.11 16.10
CA MET A 177 0.01 -8.04 17.55
C MET A 177 1.25 -8.39 18.38
N GLY A 178 2.12 -9.28 17.88
CA GLY A 178 3.39 -9.64 18.50
C GLY A 178 4.46 -8.54 18.51
N LEU A 179 4.27 -7.41 17.81
CA LEU A 179 5.24 -6.29 17.74
C LEU A 179 5.65 -5.76 19.14
N GLY A 180 4.74 -5.87 20.12
CA GLY A 180 5.00 -5.45 21.51
C GLY A 180 5.82 -6.44 22.35
N GLU A 181 5.83 -7.72 21.97
CA GLU A 181 6.48 -8.79 22.74
C GLU A 181 8.01 -8.80 22.51
N ASP A 182 8.46 -8.44 21.31
CA ASP A 182 9.89 -8.30 20.97
C ASP A 182 10.58 -7.13 21.70
N ALA A 183 9.81 -6.16 22.20
CA ALA A 183 10.33 -5.06 23.02
C ALA A 183 10.53 -5.43 24.49
N GLY A 184 10.01 -6.59 24.94
CA GLY A 184 10.00 -7.02 26.33
C GLY A 184 11.23 -7.81 26.79
N ASN A 185 12.07 -8.31 25.87
CA ASN A 185 13.19 -9.19 26.23
C ASN A 185 14.46 -8.45 26.72
N GLY A 186 14.34 -7.15 27.01
CA GLY A 186 15.39 -6.28 27.53
C GLY A 186 15.22 -5.82 28.98
N ARG A 187 14.32 -6.46 29.76
CA ARG A 187 14.27 -6.26 31.22
C ARG A 187 14.78 -7.53 31.92
N LYS A 188 16.09 -7.55 32.15
CA LYS A 188 16.70 -8.19 33.33
C LYS A 188 17.54 -7.15 34.03
#